data_AF-A0A8C5SGW0-F1
#
_entry.id   AF-A0A8C5SGW0-F1
#
_cell.length_a   1.000
_cell.length_b   1.000
_cell.length_c   1.000
_cell.angle_alpha   90.00
_cell.angle_beta   90.00
_cell.angle_gamma   90.00
#
_symmetry.space_group_name_H-M   'P 1'
#
loop_
_entity.id
_entity.type
_entity.pdbx_description
1 polymer ?
#
loop_
_entity_poly.entity_id
_entity_poly.type
_entity_poly.pdbx_seq_one_letter_code
_entity_poly.pdbx_strand_id
1 'polypeptide(L)'
;MKTFLLNAISWLSAGKERMVGIGDSLQELYSMLNQAEIPCELTNFKEGLGIYCCMAYDAKEMESIHEFVSEGGGLLIGGQITPCLLPLPMYFVPFLSIFVHLC
;
A
#
# COMPACT_ATOMS: atom_id res chain seq x y z
N MET A 1 0.23 16.89 2.23
CA MET A 1 -0.04 15.44 2.12
C MET A 1 0.89 14.71 1.17
N LYS A 2 1.21 15.25 -0.02
CA LYS A 2 2.15 14.63 -0.99
C LYS A 2 3.46 14.13 -0.39
N THR A 3 4.13 14.95 0.41
CA THR A 3 5.42 14.61 1.03
C THR A 3 5.34 13.41 1.97
N PHE A 4 4.25 13.24 2.70
CA PHE A 4 4.08 12.12 3.63
C PHE A 4 4.02 10.79 2.87
N LEU A 5 3.24 10.72 1.79
CA LEU A 5 3.10 9.52 0.96
C LEU A 5 4.42 9.16 0.27
N LEU A 6 5.14 10.16 -0.26
CA LEU A 6 6.45 9.94 -0.87
C LEU A 6 7.48 9.42 0.15
N ASN A 7 7.47 9.96 1.38
CA ASN A 7 8.33 9.47 2.45
C ASN A 7 7.97 8.04 2.86
N ALA A 8 6.68 7.73 2.99
CA ALA A 8 6.23 6.39 3.31
C ALA A 8 6.68 5.37 2.25
N ILE A 9 6.55 5.70 0.96
CA ILE A 9 7.00 4.84 -0.14
C ILE A 9 8.52 4.70 -0.15
N SER A 10 9.26 5.77 0.12
CA SER A 10 10.73 5.73 0.27
C SER A 10 11.17 4.83 1.43
N TRP A 11 10.42 4.81 2.55
CA TRP A 11 10.68 3.89 3.65
C TRP A 11 10.37 2.44 3.29
N LEU A 12 9.24 2.20 2.62
CA LEU A 12 8.85 0.86 2.15
C LEU A 12 9.82 0.32 1.09
N SER A 13 10.42 1.20 0.29
CA SER A 13 11.43 0.82 -0.70
C SER A 13 12.77 0.46 -0.06
N ALA A 14 12.97 0.84 1.21
CA ALA A 14 14.21 0.65 1.97
C ALA A 14 15.45 1.14 1.21
N GLY A 15 15.30 2.22 0.41
CA GLY A 15 16.37 2.78 -0.42
C GLY A 15 16.71 1.96 -1.67
N LYS A 16 15.90 0.96 -2.04
CA LYS A 16 16.03 0.22 -3.31
C LYS A 16 14.94 0.66 -4.28
N GLU A 17 15.25 0.75 -5.56
CA GLU A 17 14.21 0.88 -6.58
C GLU A 17 13.37 -0.39 -6.62
N ARG A 18 12.10 -0.26 -6.25
CA ARG A 18 11.10 -1.33 -6.26
C ARG A 18 9.93 -0.88 -7.11
N MET A 19 9.34 -1.78 -7.88
CA MET A 19 8.11 -1.49 -8.61
C MET A 19 6.95 -1.26 -7.63
N VAL A 20 6.28 -0.12 -7.75
CA VAL A 20 5.11 0.23 -6.94
C VAL A 20 3.83 -0.07 -7.72
N GLY A 21 3.08 -1.08 -7.28
CA GLY A 21 1.76 -1.37 -7.83
C GLY A 21 0.70 -0.53 -7.13
N ILE A 22 -0.18 0.09 -7.90
CA ILE A 22 -1.22 0.99 -7.39
C ILE A 22 -2.56 0.49 -7.89
N GLY A 23 -3.47 0.21 -6.96
CA GLY A 23 -4.83 -0.17 -7.29
C GLY A 23 -5.55 0.94 -8.05
N ASP A 24 -6.46 0.55 -8.96
CA ASP A 24 -7.17 1.47 -9.85
C ASP A 24 -7.92 2.60 -9.13
N SER A 25 -8.35 2.37 -7.89
CA SER A 25 -9.03 3.36 -7.04
C SER A 25 -8.12 4.52 -6.58
N LEU A 26 -6.81 4.45 -6.84
CA LEU A 26 -5.78 5.39 -6.36
C LEU A 26 -5.05 6.14 -7.49
N GLN A 27 -5.77 6.54 -8.55
CA GLN A 27 -5.18 7.27 -9.69
C GLN A 27 -4.44 8.57 -9.30
N GLU A 28 -4.89 9.27 -8.25
CA GLU A 28 -4.22 10.47 -7.75
C GLU A 28 -2.82 10.12 -7.21
N LEU A 29 -2.70 9.00 -6.47
CA LEU A 29 -1.41 8.51 -5.96
C LEU A 29 -0.47 8.13 -7.11
N TYR A 30 -0.97 7.45 -8.15
CA TYR A 30 -0.19 7.15 -9.35
C TYR A 30 0.34 8.42 -10.01
N SER A 31 -0.51 9.41 -10.23
CA SER A 31 -0.11 10.68 -10.83
C SER A 31 0.97 11.39 -10.00
N MET A 32 0.87 11.33 -8.67
CA MET A 32 1.85 11.92 -7.77
C MET A 32 3.21 11.21 -7.79
N LEU A 33 3.21 9.89 -7.91
CA LEU A 33 4.42 9.07 -7.95
C LEU A 33 5.12 9.17 -9.31
N ASN A 34 4.34 9.16 -10.39
CA ASN A 34 4.85 9.39 -11.72
C ASN A 34 5.49 10.78 -11.84
N GLN A 35 4.89 11.81 -11.23
CA GLN A 35 5.51 13.14 -11.13
C GLN A 35 6.79 13.19 -10.27
N ALA A 36 6.95 12.23 -9.35
CA ALA A 36 8.14 12.10 -8.51
C ALA A 36 9.19 11.17 -9.14
N GLU A 37 8.99 10.74 -10.39
CA GLU A 37 9.87 9.81 -11.12
C GLU A 37 10.07 8.47 -10.40
N ILE A 38 9.08 8.05 -9.60
CA ILE A 38 9.09 6.75 -8.93
C ILE A 38 8.47 5.71 -9.86
N PRO A 39 9.14 4.55 -10.09
CA PRO A 39 8.60 3.48 -10.93
C PRO A 39 7.31 2.94 -10.32
N CYS A 40 6.19 3.25 -10.97
CA CYS A 40 4.87 2.84 -10.54
C CYS A 40 4.01 2.37 -11.71
N GLU A 41 3.11 1.42 -11.43
CA GLU A 41 2.14 0.90 -12.39
C GLU A 41 0.74 0.84 -11.78
N LEU A 42 -0.27 1.19 -12.58
CA LEU A 42 -1.67 0.96 -12.24
C LEU A 42 -1.99 -0.50 -12.52
N THR A 43 -2.19 -1.28 -11.46
CA THR A 43 -2.47 -2.72 -11.55
C THR A 43 -3.22 -3.19 -10.31
N ASN A 44 -4.00 -4.24 -10.49
CA ASN A 44 -4.42 -5.08 -9.37
C ASN A 44 -3.21 -5.79 -8.77
N PHE A 45 -3.36 -6.29 -7.54
CA PHE A 45 -2.29 -6.97 -6.85
C PHE A 45 -1.73 -8.10 -7.74
N LYS A 46 -0.40 -8.14 -7.86
CA LYS A 46 0.33 -9.06 -8.73
C LYS A 46 1.65 -9.43 -8.08
N GLU A 47 2.04 -10.68 -8.22
CA GLU A 47 3.35 -11.15 -7.81
C GLU A 47 4.49 -10.44 -8.57
N GLY A 48 5.57 -10.13 -7.87
CA GLY A 48 6.73 -9.42 -8.42
C GLY A 48 6.72 -7.90 -8.20
N LEU A 49 5.65 -7.35 -7.64
CA LEU A 49 5.66 -5.99 -7.07
C LEU A 49 6.58 -5.95 -5.85
N GLY A 50 7.20 -4.81 -5.57
CA GLY A 50 7.96 -4.63 -4.33
C GLY A 50 7.21 -3.81 -3.28
N ILE A 51 6.28 -2.97 -3.72
CA ILE A 51 5.36 -2.19 -2.88
C ILE A 51 3.98 -2.23 -3.53
N TYR A 52 2.93 -2.41 -2.75
CA TYR A 52 1.54 -2.34 -3.22
C TYR A 52 0.74 -1.28 -2.44
N CYS A 53 -0.01 -0.46 -3.16
CA CYS A 53 -0.87 0.60 -2.63
C CYS A 53 -2.33 0.31 -2.99
N CYS A 54 -3.20 0.18 -1.98
CA CYS A 54 -4.63 -0.06 -2.20
C CYS A 54 -5.52 0.64 -1.17
N MET A 55 -6.83 0.73 -1.44
CA MET A 55 -7.81 1.20 -0.47
C MET A 55 -8.23 0.05 0.47
N ALA A 56 -8.50 0.36 1.74
CA ALA A 56 -8.84 -0.64 2.77
C ALA A 56 -10.04 -1.54 2.41
N TYR A 57 -10.98 -1.05 1.59
CA TYR A 57 -12.18 -1.77 1.16
C TYR A 57 -12.01 -2.51 -0.18
N ASP A 58 -10.93 -2.25 -0.91
CA ASP A 58 -10.64 -2.83 -2.22
C ASP A 58 -9.62 -3.99 -2.15
N ALA A 59 -9.24 -4.42 -0.94
CA ALA A 59 -8.39 -5.58 -0.71
C ALA A 59 -9.14 -6.89 -1.02
N LYS A 60 -9.59 -7.07 -2.26
CA LYS A 60 -10.28 -8.27 -2.74
C LYS A 60 -9.37 -9.51 -2.68
N GLU A 61 -8.06 -9.29 -2.63
CA GLU A 61 -7.02 -10.32 -2.56
C GLU A 61 -6.23 -10.26 -1.23
N MET A 62 -6.95 -10.15 -0.09
CA MET A 62 -6.33 -10.07 1.24
C MET A 62 -5.32 -11.21 1.49
N GLU A 63 -5.65 -12.45 1.13
CA GLU A 63 -4.79 -13.61 1.39
C GLU A 63 -3.43 -13.50 0.66
N SER A 64 -3.44 -13.16 -0.62
CA SER A 64 -2.22 -12.94 -1.40
C SER A 64 -1.42 -11.71 -0.91
N ILE A 65 -2.10 -10.66 -0.46
CA ILE A 65 -1.46 -9.49 0.17
C ILE A 65 -0.80 -9.88 1.49
N HIS A 66 -1.42 -10.75 2.29
CA HIS A 66 -0.86 -11.26 3.54
C HIS A 66 0.44 -12.04 3.30
N GLU A 67 0.46 -12.92 2.29
CA GLU A 67 1.68 -13.65 1.90
C GLU A 67 2.78 -12.69 1.43
N PHE A 68 2.44 -11.73 0.56
CA PHE A 68 3.38 -10.73 0.06
C PHE A 68 4.06 -9.91 1.17
N VAL A 69 3.30 -9.47 2.18
CA VAL A 69 3.89 -8.76 3.33
C VAL A 69 4.76 -9.70 4.16
N SER A 70 4.37 -10.96 4.29
CA SER A 70 5.16 -11.98 5.02
C SER A 70 6.50 -12.27 4.33
N GLU A 71 6.57 -12.13 3.00
CA GLU A 71 7.80 -12.24 2.21
C GLU A 71 8.67 -10.97 2.24
N GLY A 72 8.22 -9.89 2.89
CA GLY A 72 8.94 -8.63 3.00
C GLY A 72 8.55 -7.57 1.95
N GLY A 73 7.39 -7.75 1.32
CA GLY A 73 6.72 -6.76 0.49
C GLY A 73 6.21 -5.57 1.31
N GLY A 74 6.29 -4.37 0.73
CA GLY A 74 5.77 -3.16 1.36
C GLY A 74 4.29 -2.95 1.06
N LEU A 75 3.45 -2.72 2.07
CA LEU A 75 2.01 -2.47 1.86
C LEU A 75 1.62 -1.09 2.41
N LEU A 76 0.95 -0.29 1.57
CA LEU A 76 0.36 0.99 1.95
C LEU A 76 -1.16 0.94 1.73
N ILE A 77 -1.93 1.09 2.81
CA ILE A 77 -3.38 1.05 2.75
C ILE A 77 -3.94 2.47 2.96
N GLY A 78 -4.66 2.96 1.96
CA GLY A 78 -5.46 4.18 2.06
C GLY A 78 -6.78 3.90 2.76
N GLY A 79 -7.05 4.61 3.85
CA GLY A 79 -8.35 4.58 4.54
C GLY A 79 -9.09 5.89 4.33
N GLN A 80 -10.29 5.84 3.77
CA GLN A 80 -11.22 6.96 3.88
C GLN A 80 -12.04 6.77 5.16
N ILE A 81 -12.02 7.75 6.06
CA ILE A 81 -12.93 7.77 7.22
C ILE A 81 -14.28 8.23 6.71
N THR A 82 -15.07 7.28 6.21
CA THR A 82 -16.47 7.53 5.90
C THR A 82 -17.27 7.29 7.20
N PRO A 83 -17.89 8.33 7.78
CA PRO A 83 -18.68 8.14 8.99
C PRO A 83 -19.91 7.30 8.64
N CYS A 84 -19.94 6.10 9.21
CA CYS A 84 -21.04 5.14 9.19
C CYS A 84 -21.12 4.19 7.98
N LEU A 85 -21.28 2.91 8.35
CA LEU A 85 -21.58 1.72 7.54
C LEU A 85 -20.40 1.15 6.76
N LEU A 86 -19.61 0.30 7.44
CA LEU A 86 -19.64 -1.16 7.26
C LEU A 86 -18.79 -1.82 8.36
N PRO A 87 -19.21 -2.96 8.95
CA PRO A 87 -18.35 -3.78 9.77
C PRO A 87 -17.46 -4.58 8.83
N LEU A 88 -16.31 -4.04 8.42
CA LEU A 88 -15.28 -4.93 7.93
C LEU A 88 -14.77 -5.75 9.12
N PRO A 89 -14.58 -7.06 8.97
CA PRO A 89 -13.94 -7.84 9.99
C PRO A 89 -12.57 -7.20 10.20
N MET A 90 -12.37 -6.73 11.43
CA MET A 90 -11.10 -6.30 11.97
C MET A 90 -10.19 -7.53 12.01
N TYR A 91 -9.77 -8.04 10.85
CA TYR A 91 -8.65 -8.95 10.75
C TYR A 91 -7.44 -8.10 11.04
N PHE A 92 -7.14 -8.08 12.33
CA PHE A 92 -5.86 -7.81 12.93
C PHE A 92 -4.76 -8.31 12.01
N VAL A 93 -4.28 -7.45 11.09
CA VAL A 93 -3.00 -7.64 10.41
C VAL A 93 -1.97 -7.47 11.52
N PRO A 94 -1.40 -8.56 12.09
CA PRO A 94 -0.41 -8.41 13.16
C PRO A 94 0.83 -7.66 12.64
N PHE A 95 0.99 -7.58 11.31
CA PHE A 95 2.07 -6.92 10.61
C PHE A 95 1.94 -5.39 10.49
N LEU A 96 0.73 -4.82 10.47
CA LEU A 96 0.60 -3.35 10.45
C LEU A 96 1.03 -2.75 11.81
N SER A 97 0.95 -3.55 12.88
CA SER A 97 1.50 -3.18 14.18
C SER A 97 3.03 -3.20 14.19
N ILE A 98 3.69 -3.99 13.34
CA ILE A 98 5.17 -4.08 13.31
C ILE A 98 5.81 -2.80 12.77
N PHE A 99 5.18 -2.10 11.82
CA PHE A 99 5.75 -0.86 11.28
C PHE A 99 5.55 0.37 12.18
N VAL A 100 4.51 0.38 13.02
CA VAL A 100 4.28 1.49 13.99
C VAL A 100 5.04 1.25 15.30
N HIS A 101 5.35 0.01 15.66
CA HIS A 101 6.01 -0.33 16.92
C HIS A 101 7.56 -0.28 16.90
N LEU A 102 8.17 0.21 15.82
CA LEU A 102 9.62 0.48 15.75
C LEU A 102 9.98 1.97 15.87
N CYS A 103 9.06 2.82 16.32
CA CYS A 103 9.35 4.16 16.81
C CYS A 103 9.68 4.18 18.30
#